data_AF-A0A1H7GGT2-F1
#
_entry.id   AF-A0A1H7GGT2-F1
#
_cell.length_a   1.000
_cell.length_b   1.000
_cell.length_c   1.000
_cell.angle_alpha   90.00
_cell.angle_beta   90.00
_cell.angle_gamma   90.00
#
_symmetry.space_group_name_H-M   'P 1'
#
loop_
_entity.id
_entity.type
_entity.pdbx_description
1 polymer ?
#
loop_
_entity_poly.entity_id
_entity_poly.type
_entity_poly.pdbx_seq_one_letter_code
_entity_poly.pdbx_strand_id
1 'polypeptide(L)'
;MKKYYIFVLLISVLNLSIAQTDDTVLSNINNLVNKNDRQESISLLFQTINKDISRLTEHKELINKNLNNILKDSTFDYSVLHLSLELASNDLLIIDKESELTLIKHNKNFRSKLKQVKEYHNWIWNDESYLENRTNSGIILDVLGYCKNAVSIEELKESVNYYIDTRPKFFATISLLRRNQGVDKEIILAISKEDETRGLLYKHLKEYNKLSIFPKKHLNQKDLSRADMVNWLIYPTELARVPTNIELVKIFTIEYDDVGPADFYLWKFNADDETWKKDGYMAGLSGPFVRKESPTMDAYGYTFSAFTKFKEKSPEEHFNEIIEILDKWNNQKQ
;
A
#
# COMPACT_ATOMS: atom_id res chain seq x y z
N MET A 1 8.27 10.17 -12.53
CA MET A 1 6.97 10.04 -11.85
C MET A 1 6.83 8.63 -11.33
N LYS A 2 7.07 8.40 -10.05
CA LYS A 2 6.87 7.09 -9.40
C LYS A 2 5.62 7.22 -8.53
N LYS A 3 4.48 6.73 -9.03
CA LYS A 3 3.25 6.61 -8.25
C LYS A 3 3.33 5.28 -7.51
N TYR A 4 3.54 5.33 -6.19
CA TYR A 4 3.52 4.13 -5.37
C TYR A 4 2.09 3.91 -4.86
N TYR A 5 1.59 2.70 -5.13
CA TYR A 5 0.25 2.22 -4.82
C TYR A 5 -0.02 2.29 -3.31
N ILE A 6 -0.66 3.38 -2.90
CA ILE A 6 -1.47 3.46 -1.68
C ILE A 6 -2.85 2.91 -2.02
N PHE A 7 -3.39 2.15 -1.09
CA PHE A 7 -4.65 1.40 -1.11
C PHE A 7 -5.80 2.13 -1.83
N VAL A 8 -5.97 1.87 -3.14
CA VAL A 8 -7.18 2.24 -3.87
C VAL A 8 -8.16 1.11 -3.65
N LEU A 9 -9.11 1.31 -2.73
CA LEU A 9 -10.44 0.75 -2.92
C LEU A 9 -10.86 1.24 -4.30
N LEU A 10 -10.96 0.32 -5.25
CA LEU A 10 -11.41 0.58 -6.62
C LEU A 10 -12.79 1.25 -6.56
N ILE A 11 -12.79 2.58 -6.42
CA ILE A 11 -13.80 3.39 -7.08
C ILE A 11 -13.47 3.16 -8.54
N SER A 12 -14.24 2.29 -9.17
CA SER A 12 -14.29 2.08 -10.60
C SER A 12 -14.72 3.40 -11.26
N VAL A 13 -13.81 4.36 -11.29
CA VAL A 13 -13.92 5.56 -12.09
C VAL A 13 -13.69 5.08 -13.51
N LEU A 14 -14.78 4.86 -14.23
CA LEU A 14 -14.78 4.89 -15.69
C LEU A 14 -13.89 6.06 -16.11
N ASN A 15 -12.80 5.77 -16.82
CA ASN A 15 -11.85 6.75 -17.37
C ASN A 15 -12.51 7.60 -18.46
N LEU A 16 -13.58 8.33 -18.12
CA LEU A 16 -14.01 9.49 -18.87
C LEU A 16 -13.10 10.62 -18.40
N SER A 17 -12.03 10.82 -19.15
CA SER A 17 -11.13 11.97 -18.99
C SER A 17 -11.91 13.26 -19.29
N ILE A 18 -12.63 13.79 -18.30
CA ILE A 18 -13.13 15.16 -18.37
C ILE A 18 -11.90 16.06 -18.13
N ALA A 19 -11.62 16.94 -19.09
CA ALA A 19 -10.63 17.98 -18.89
C ALA A 19 -11.21 18.99 -17.89
N GLN A 20 -10.65 19.05 -16.68
CA GLN A 20 -11.03 20.08 -15.71
C GLN A 20 -10.41 21.41 -16.13
N THR A 21 -11.19 22.48 -16.14
CA THR A 21 -10.68 23.87 -16.18
C THR A 21 -10.31 24.32 -14.76
N ASP A 22 -9.58 25.42 -14.61
CA ASP A 22 -9.19 25.90 -13.27
C ASP A 22 -10.43 26.27 -12.43
N ASP A 23 -11.47 26.81 -13.05
CA ASP A 23 -12.77 27.06 -12.41
C ASP A 23 -13.41 25.77 -11.86
N THR A 24 -13.30 24.66 -12.59
CA THR A 24 -13.83 23.37 -12.09
C THR A 24 -13.00 22.82 -10.95
N VAL A 25 -11.67 22.99 -10.96
CA VAL A 25 -10.80 22.59 -9.84
C VAL A 25 -11.17 23.37 -8.58
N LEU A 26 -11.33 24.69 -8.70
CA LEU A 26 -11.75 25.56 -7.60
C LEU A 26 -13.13 25.17 -7.06
N SER A 27 -14.10 24.88 -7.94
CA SER A 27 -15.43 24.40 -7.57
C SER A 27 -15.36 23.12 -6.75
N ASN A 28 -14.58 22.13 -7.20
CA ASN A 28 -14.39 20.86 -6.49
C ASN A 28 -13.77 21.07 -5.09
N ILE A 29 -12.80 21.98 -4.95
CA ILE A 29 -12.20 22.30 -3.65
C ILE A 29 -13.24 22.92 -2.71
N ASN A 30 -14.07 23.83 -3.21
CA ASN A 30 -15.16 24.44 -2.43
C ASN A 30 -16.21 23.41 -2.01
N ASN A 31 -16.55 22.48 -2.90
CA ASN A 31 -17.58 21.47 -2.64
C ASN A 31 -17.15 20.39 -1.64
N LEU A 32 -15.87 20.30 -1.26
CA LEU A 32 -15.40 19.39 -0.20
C LEU A 32 -16.16 19.55 1.12
N VAL A 33 -16.51 20.79 1.49
CA VAL A 33 -17.22 21.06 2.75
C VAL A 33 -18.70 20.67 2.70
N ASN A 34 -19.28 20.51 1.50
CA ASN A 34 -20.64 20.04 1.33
C ASN A 34 -20.68 18.51 1.35
N LYS A 35 -21.32 17.91 2.37
CA LYS A 35 -21.41 16.45 2.53
C LYS A 35 -22.03 15.75 1.30
N ASN A 36 -22.95 16.40 0.60
CA ASN A 36 -23.64 15.80 -0.55
C ASN A 36 -22.75 15.73 -1.80
N ASP A 37 -21.87 16.72 -2.00
CA ASP A 37 -21.04 16.84 -3.21
C ASP A 37 -19.60 16.34 -3.00
N ARG A 38 -19.25 16.01 -1.75
CA ARG A 38 -17.87 15.72 -1.33
C ARG A 38 -17.26 14.54 -2.08
N GLN A 39 -17.97 13.41 -2.19
CA GLN A 39 -17.38 12.19 -2.78
C GLN A 39 -17.08 12.35 -4.27
N GLU A 40 -17.95 13.03 -5.00
CA GLU A 40 -17.71 13.39 -6.39
C GLU A 40 -16.52 14.34 -6.51
N SER A 41 -16.48 15.37 -5.65
CA SER A 41 -15.37 16.34 -5.61
C SER A 41 -14.03 15.68 -5.32
N ILE A 42 -13.97 14.74 -4.36
CA ILE A 42 -12.77 13.96 -4.05
C ILE A 42 -12.32 13.15 -5.28
N SER A 43 -13.26 12.47 -5.94
CA SER A 43 -12.96 11.68 -7.14
C SER A 43 -12.38 12.54 -8.26
N LEU A 44 -12.97 13.71 -8.50
CA LEU A 44 -12.50 14.68 -9.47
C LEU A 44 -11.13 15.28 -9.10
N LEU A 45 -10.86 15.53 -7.82
CA LEU A 45 -9.55 16.00 -7.38
C LEU A 45 -8.46 14.94 -7.55
N PHE A 46 -8.76 13.67 -7.32
CA PHE A 46 -7.82 12.58 -7.62
C PHE A 46 -7.48 12.50 -9.11
N GLN A 47 -8.44 12.75 -10.00
CA GLN A 47 -8.15 12.84 -11.44
C GLN A 47 -7.18 13.99 -11.73
N THR A 48 -7.38 15.14 -11.11
CA THR A 48 -6.51 16.32 -11.27
C THR A 48 -5.11 16.03 -10.75
N ILE A 49 -4.96 15.49 -9.53
CA ILE A 49 -3.67 15.07 -8.97
C ILE A 49 -2.96 14.11 -9.91
N ASN A 50 -3.68 13.15 -10.48
CA ASN A 50 -3.11 12.15 -11.36
C ASN A 50 -2.64 12.69 -12.71
N LYS A 51 -3.28 13.74 -13.22
CA LYS A 51 -2.98 14.37 -14.52
C LYS A 51 -1.92 15.47 -14.38
N ASP A 52 -2.16 16.42 -13.48
CA ASP A 52 -1.29 17.57 -13.23
C ASP A 52 -1.60 18.17 -11.85
N ILE A 53 -0.82 17.74 -10.85
CA ILE A 53 -0.95 18.21 -9.47
C ILE A 53 -0.59 19.70 -9.31
N SER A 54 0.21 20.27 -10.22
CA SER A 54 0.67 21.66 -10.09
C SER A 54 -0.47 22.66 -10.10
N ARG A 55 -1.60 22.30 -10.74
CA ARG A 55 -2.85 23.07 -10.78
C ARG A 55 -3.49 23.32 -9.42
N LEU A 56 -3.15 22.52 -8.41
CA LEU A 56 -3.64 22.71 -7.05
C LEU A 56 -2.80 23.70 -6.22
N THR A 57 -1.63 24.10 -6.73
CA THR A 57 -0.67 24.93 -5.99
C THR A 57 -1.25 26.31 -5.66
N GLU A 58 -1.93 26.94 -6.61
CA GLU A 58 -2.55 28.26 -6.43
C GLU A 58 -3.75 28.24 -5.46
N HIS A 59 -4.32 27.06 -5.21
CA HIS A 59 -5.45 26.87 -4.31
C HIS A 59 -5.07 26.32 -2.93
N LYS A 60 -3.77 26.27 -2.63
CA LYS A 60 -3.24 25.71 -1.38
C LYS A 60 -3.94 26.27 -0.14
N GLU A 61 -4.13 27.58 -0.03
CA GLU A 61 -4.78 28.19 1.14
C GLU A 61 -6.23 27.68 1.34
N LEU A 62 -6.98 27.57 0.25
CA LEU A 62 -8.35 27.10 0.28
C LEU A 62 -8.42 25.60 0.60
N ILE A 63 -7.52 24.80 0.03
CA ILE A 63 -7.35 23.37 0.36
C ILE A 63 -7.10 23.21 1.86
N ASN A 64 -6.16 23.98 2.41
CA ASN A 64 -5.83 23.96 3.84
C ASN A 64 -7.06 24.31 4.69
N LYS A 65 -7.77 25.38 4.35
CA LYS A 65 -8.98 25.79 5.06
C LYS A 65 -10.06 24.70 5.04
N ASN A 66 -10.42 24.20 3.86
CA ASN A 66 -11.54 23.29 3.69
C ASN A 66 -11.25 21.90 4.29
N LEU A 67 -10.07 21.34 4.04
CA LEU A 67 -9.73 20.03 4.58
C LEU A 67 -9.54 20.06 6.09
N ASN A 68 -8.86 21.06 6.67
CA ASN A 68 -8.75 21.13 8.13
C ASN A 68 -10.12 21.30 8.80
N ASN A 69 -11.03 22.11 8.21
CA ASN A 69 -12.41 22.22 8.70
C ASN A 69 -13.12 20.86 8.74
N ILE A 70 -12.94 20.02 7.71
CA ILE A 70 -13.55 18.69 7.65
C ILE A 70 -12.87 17.74 8.65
N LEU A 71 -11.54 17.76 8.73
CA LEU A 71 -10.76 16.89 9.63
C LEU A 71 -11.00 17.20 11.13
N LYS A 72 -11.53 18.38 11.46
CA LYS A 72 -11.97 18.72 12.82
C LYS A 72 -13.33 18.13 13.17
N ASP A 73 -14.15 17.78 12.18
CA ASP A 73 -15.39 17.03 12.42
C ASP A 73 -15.04 15.71 13.10
N SER A 74 -15.84 15.33 14.09
CA SER A 74 -15.69 14.07 14.82
C SER A 74 -16.16 12.85 14.04
N THR A 75 -16.66 13.04 12.82
CA THR A 75 -17.05 11.98 11.88
C THR A 75 -15.83 11.56 11.07
N PHE A 76 -15.46 10.27 11.16
CA PHE A 76 -14.39 9.73 10.34
C PHE A 76 -14.85 9.54 8.88
N ASP A 77 -14.03 9.98 7.92
CA ASP A 77 -14.27 9.83 6.48
C ASP A 77 -12.98 9.36 5.80
N TYR A 78 -12.98 8.10 5.36
CA TYR A 78 -11.80 7.45 4.78
C TYR A 78 -11.32 8.13 3.49
N SER A 79 -12.25 8.53 2.63
CA SER A 79 -11.94 9.21 1.36
C SER A 79 -11.27 10.57 1.61
N VAL A 80 -11.71 11.30 2.63
CA VAL A 80 -11.09 12.56 3.05
C VAL A 80 -9.66 12.34 3.54
N LEU A 81 -9.39 11.27 4.30
CA LEU A 81 -8.03 10.98 4.76
C LEU A 81 -7.10 10.58 3.63
N HIS A 82 -7.59 9.82 2.65
CA HIS A 82 -6.80 9.50 1.46
C HIS A 82 -6.43 10.74 0.65
N LEU A 83 -7.40 11.63 0.40
CA LEU A 83 -7.12 12.90 -0.27
C LEU A 83 -6.15 13.75 0.57
N SER A 84 -6.31 13.78 1.88
CA SER A 84 -5.42 14.51 2.79
C SER A 84 -4.00 13.96 2.75
N LEU A 85 -3.82 12.63 2.72
CA LEU A 85 -2.52 11.99 2.62
C LEU A 85 -1.82 12.38 1.31
N GLU A 86 -2.53 12.26 0.19
CA GLU A 86 -1.98 12.58 -1.13
C GLU A 86 -1.54 14.05 -1.21
N LEU A 87 -2.39 14.97 -0.77
CA LEU A 87 -2.07 16.40 -0.77
C LEU A 87 -0.97 16.77 0.23
N ALA A 88 -0.93 16.15 1.41
CA ALA A 88 0.12 16.40 2.39
C ALA A 88 1.47 15.87 1.90
N SER A 89 1.50 14.72 1.21
CA SER A 89 2.72 14.15 0.63
C SER A 89 3.34 14.97 -0.50
N ASN A 90 2.55 15.86 -1.11
CA ASN A 90 2.96 16.79 -2.15
C ASN A 90 3.04 18.24 -1.65
N ASP A 91 3.13 18.46 -0.33
CA ASP A 91 3.23 19.78 0.30
C ASP A 91 2.06 20.75 -0.01
N LEU A 92 0.90 20.24 -0.42
CA LEU A 92 -0.31 21.02 -0.70
C LEU A 92 -1.25 21.15 0.51
N LEU A 93 -1.11 20.29 1.52
CA LEU A 93 -1.87 20.36 2.76
C LEU A 93 -0.94 20.41 3.98
N ILE A 94 -1.19 21.35 4.87
CA ILE A 94 -0.64 21.41 6.22
C ILE A 94 -1.78 21.09 7.18
N ILE A 95 -1.65 19.99 7.91
CA ILE A 95 -2.63 19.59 8.91
C ILE A 95 -2.41 20.44 10.16
N ASP A 96 -3.43 21.17 10.56
CA ASP A 96 -3.36 22.00 11.76
C ASP A 96 -3.45 21.16 13.04
N LYS A 97 -3.10 21.78 14.17
CA LYS A 97 -3.02 21.09 15.46
C LYS A 97 -4.37 20.52 15.91
N GLU A 98 -5.48 21.16 15.60
CA GLU A 98 -6.81 20.69 16.02
C GLU A 98 -7.23 19.47 15.19
N SER A 99 -7.04 19.52 13.87
CA SER A 99 -7.24 18.38 12.99
C SER A 99 -6.35 17.20 13.39
N GLU A 100 -5.09 17.44 13.73
CA GLU A 100 -4.17 16.42 14.23
C GLU A 100 -4.68 15.75 15.52
N LEU A 101 -5.19 16.51 16.48
CA LEU A 101 -5.77 15.96 17.71
C LEU A 101 -7.02 15.11 17.45
N THR A 102 -7.87 15.51 16.50
CA THR A 102 -9.02 14.71 16.08
C THR A 102 -8.59 13.40 15.43
N LEU A 103 -7.59 13.43 14.55
CA LEU A 103 -7.00 12.21 13.96
C LEU A 103 -6.45 11.27 15.03
N ILE A 104 -5.72 11.79 16.02
CA ILE A 104 -5.22 11.01 17.15
C ILE A 104 -6.37 10.35 17.92
N LYS A 105 -7.45 11.09 18.19
CA LYS A 105 -8.65 10.54 18.85
C LYS A 105 -9.27 9.39 18.04
N HIS A 106 -9.38 9.54 16.72
CA HIS A 106 -9.84 8.47 15.84
C HIS A 106 -8.92 7.25 15.88
N ASN A 107 -7.60 7.45 15.80
CA ASN A 107 -6.66 6.35 15.87
C ASN A 107 -6.80 5.57 17.17
N LYS A 108 -6.88 6.25 18.33
CA LYS A 108 -7.08 5.60 19.64
C LYS A 108 -8.37 4.78 19.69
N ASN A 109 -9.45 5.28 19.09
CA ASN A 109 -10.73 4.57 19.01
C ASN A 109 -10.68 3.32 18.10
N PHE A 110 -9.99 3.38 16.96
CA PHE A 110 -9.83 2.21 16.11
C PHE A 110 -8.86 1.19 16.71
N ARG A 111 -7.73 1.67 17.24
CA ARG A 111 -6.70 0.87 17.89
C ARG A 111 -7.22 0.06 19.07
N SER A 112 -8.12 0.63 19.87
CA SER A 112 -8.70 -0.07 21.04
C SER A 112 -9.62 -1.22 20.66
N LYS A 113 -10.13 -1.25 19.42
CA LYS A 113 -10.97 -2.33 18.88
C LYS A 113 -10.13 -3.48 18.27
N LEU A 114 -8.85 -3.25 18.04
CA LEU A 114 -7.95 -4.25 17.47
C LEU A 114 -7.44 -5.18 18.57
N LYS A 115 -7.77 -6.47 18.48
CA LYS A 115 -7.21 -7.53 19.34
C LYS A 115 -5.68 -7.57 19.21
N GLN A 116 -4.97 -7.53 20.34
CA GLN A 116 -3.51 -7.60 20.39
C GLN A 116 -3.06 -9.02 20.76
N VAL A 117 -3.11 -9.93 19.80
CA VAL A 117 -2.71 -11.34 19.95
C VAL A 117 -1.59 -11.68 18.96
N LYS A 118 -0.63 -12.53 19.38
CA LYS A 118 0.53 -12.90 18.54
C LYS A 118 0.15 -13.72 17.32
N GLU A 119 -0.89 -14.55 17.43
CA GLU A 119 -1.36 -15.43 16.36
C GLU A 119 -2.49 -14.76 15.57
N TYR A 120 -2.22 -13.59 14.99
CA TYR A 120 -3.24 -12.83 14.26
C TYR A 120 -3.40 -13.26 12.79
N HIS A 121 -2.34 -13.80 12.16
CA HIS A 121 -2.22 -13.99 10.71
C HIS A 121 -3.36 -14.76 10.02
N ASN A 122 -4.07 -15.66 10.71
CA ASN A 122 -5.10 -16.50 10.09
C ASN A 122 -6.51 -15.92 10.21
N TRP A 123 -6.89 -15.45 11.40
CA TRP A 123 -8.27 -15.07 11.67
C TRP A 123 -8.61 -13.65 11.24
N ILE A 124 -7.61 -12.75 11.16
CA ILE A 124 -7.88 -11.33 10.83
C ILE A 124 -8.56 -11.17 9.47
N TRP A 125 -8.24 -12.05 8.53
CA TRP A 125 -8.79 -12.01 7.16
C TRP A 125 -10.26 -12.41 7.09
N ASN A 126 -10.80 -12.99 8.16
CA ASN A 126 -12.20 -13.38 8.28
C ASN A 126 -12.98 -12.45 9.23
N ASP A 127 -12.32 -11.42 9.79
CA ASP A 127 -12.91 -10.45 10.71
C ASP A 127 -12.93 -9.08 10.01
N GLU A 128 -14.01 -8.83 9.25
CA GLU A 128 -14.18 -7.59 8.46
C GLU A 128 -14.03 -6.33 9.33
N SER A 129 -14.60 -6.36 10.54
CA SER A 129 -14.47 -5.26 11.50
C SER A 129 -13.02 -5.04 11.90
N TYR A 130 -12.25 -6.10 12.14
CA TYR A 130 -10.82 -5.98 12.39
C TYR A 130 -10.10 -5.35 11.19
N LEU A 131 -10.32 -5.85 9.96
CA LEU A 131 -9.69 -5.32 8.75
C LEU A 131 -10.03 -3.84 8.51
N GLU A 132 -11.28 -3.44 8.75
CA GLU A 132 -11.72 -2.05 8.63
C GLU A 132 -10.99 -1.16 9.64
N ASN A 133 -11.01 -1.52 10.94
CA ASN A 133 -10.32 -0.76 11.99
C ASN A 133 -8.80 -0.72 11.77
N ARG A 134 -8.21 -1.81 11.26
CA ARG A 134 -6.79 -1.93 10.90
C ARG A 134 -6.43 -0.98 9.77
N THR A 135 -7.25 -0.95 8.72
CA THR A 135 -7.07 -0.08 7.56
C THR A 135 -7.24 1.39 7.95
N ASN A 136 -8.29 1.71 8.71
CA ASN A 136 -8.56 3.06 9.21
C ASN A 136 -7.45 3.59 10.13
N SER A 137 -6.91 2.74 11.02
CA SER A 137 -5.75 3.13 11.81
C SER A 137 -4.51 3.34 10.94
N GLY A 138 -4.25 2.45 9.98
CA GLY A 138 -3.12 2.55 9.07
C GLY A 138 -3.07 3.88 8.31
N ILE A 139 -4.19 4.31 7.71
CA ILE A 139 -4.24 5.57 6.97
C ILE A 139 -4.04 6.79 7.88
N ILE A 140 -4.62 6.79 9.09
CA ILE A 140 -4.39 7.87 10.05
C ILE A 140 -2.91 7.96 10.42
N LEU A 141 -2.28 6.83 10.74
CA LEU A 141 -0.87 6.79 11.12
C LEU A 141 0.04 7.29 10.00
N ASP A 142 -0.28 7.02 8.74
CA ASP A 142 0.47 7.55 7.60
C ASP A 142 0.34 9.06 7.47
N VAL A 143 -0.90 9.58 7.58
CA VAL A 143 -1.21 11.02 7.58
C VAL A 143 -0.46 11.75 8.71
N LEU A 144 -0.42 11.18 9.92
CA LEU A 144 0.32 11.73 11.06
C LEU A 144 1.84 11.85 10.80
N GLY A 145 2.37 11.11 9.83
CA GLY A 145 3.76 11.23 9.36
C GLY A 145 4.04 12.53 8.60
N TYR A 146 3.02 13.25 8.16
CA TYR A 146 3.15 14.56 7.50
C TYR A 146 2.78 15.74 8.42
N CYS A 147 2.24 15.46 9.61
CA CYS A 147 1.97 16.49 10.62
C CYS A 147 3.28 17.10 11.16
N LYS A 148 3.18 18.34 11.68
CA LYS A 148 4.35 19.08 12.19
C LYS A 148 4.47 19.09 13.70
N ASN A 149 3.38 18.87 14.44
CA ASN A 149 3.38 19.03 15.89
C ASN A 149 3.97 17.79 16.60
N ALA A 150 4.40 17.98 17.86
CA ALA A 150 4.96 16.91 18.68
C ALA A 150 3.92 15.86 19.09
N VAL A 151 2.63 16.23 19.19
CA VAL A 151 1.57 15.33 19.66
C VAL A 151 1.36 14.12 18.74
N SER A 152 1.50 14.28 17.42
CA SER A 152 1.53 13.16 16.47
C SER A 152 2.77 12.30 16.62
N ILE A 153 3.94 12.86 16.95
CA ILE A 153 5.14 12.04 17.21
C ILE A 153 4.91 11.14 18.43
N GLU A 154 4.30 11.67 19.48
CA GLU A 154 3.95 10.91 20.69
C GLU A 154 2.97 9.79 20.36
N GLU A 155 1.89 10.08 19.62
CA GLU A 155 0.93 9.07 19.18
C GLU A 155 1.56 7.98 18.30
N LEU A 156 2.45 8.36 17.38
CA LEU A 156 3.15 7.42 16.53
C LEU A 156 4.07 6.50 17.36
N LYS A 157 4.82 7.05 18.33
CA LYS A 157 5.66 6.27 19.25
C LYS A 157 4.82 5.32 20.11
N GLU A 158 3.67 5.78 20.61
CA GLU A 158 2.74 4.94 21.37
C GLU A 158 2.21 3.79 20.50
N SER A 159 1.78 4.11 19.27
CA SER A 159 1.22 3.13 18.32
C SER A 159 2.23 2.05 17.92
N VAL A 160 3.49 2.41 17.64
CA VAL A 160 4.54 1.44 17.32
C VAL A 160 4.71 0.40 18.43
N ASN A 161 4.64 0.83 19.69
CA ASN A 161 4.79 -0.05 20.85
C ASN A 161 3.51 -0.81 21.21
N TYR A 162 2.35 -0.26 20.89
CA TYR A 162 1.06 -0.88 21.17
C TYR A 162 0.80 -2.09 20.28
N TYR A 163 1.06 -1.97 18.98
CA TYR A 163 0.61 -2.97 18.02
C TYR A 163 1.38 -4.28 18.10
N ILE A 164 0.67 -5.40 18.05
CA ILE A 164 1.25 -6.71 17.72
C ILE A 164 1.20 -6.94 16.21
N ASP A 165 0.09 -6.62 15.56
CA ASP A 165 -0.05 -6.63 14.09
C ASP A 165 1.00 -5.72 13.44
N THR A 166 1.80 -6.28 12.54
CA THR A 166 2.91 -5.58 11.92
C THR A 166 2.48 -4.53 10.91
N ARG A 167 1.25 -4.55 10.38
CA ARG A 167 0.79 -3.59 9.37
C ARG A 167 0.50 -2.20 9.91
N PRO A 168 -0.35 -2.00 10.95
CA PRO A 168 -0.49 -0.69 11.56
C PRO A 168 0.83 -0.25 12.23
N LYS A 169 1.63 -1.18 12.77
CA LYS A 169 2.98 -0.90 13.27
C LYS A 169 3.91 -0.38 12.17
N PHE A 170 3.83 -0.93 10.96
CA PHE A 170 4.58 -0.47 9.79
C PHE A 170 4.24 0.99 9.47
N PHE A 171 2.96 1.36 9.39
CA PHE A 171 2.56 2.74 9.10
C PHE A 171 3.05 3.72 10.16
N ALA A 172 2.95 3.37 11.45
CA ALA A 172 3.49 4.21 12.51
C ALA A 172 5.04 4.35 12.41
N THR A 173 5.72 3.25 12.06
CA THR A 173 7.18 3.21 11.91
C THR A 173 7.68 4.07 10.75
N ILE A 174 7.10 3.92 9.56
CA ILE A 174 7.50 4.72 8.38
C ILE A 174 7.19 6.20 8.58
N SER A 175 6.09 6.54 9.27
CA SER A 175 5.75 7.92 9.64
C SER A 175 6.77 8.55 10.60
N LEU A 176 7.26 7.79 11.60
CA LEU A 176 8.35 8.25 12.46
C LEU A 176 9.64 8.47 11.67
N LEU A 177 10.01 7.52 10.82
CA LEU A 177 11.24 7.59 10.02
C LEU A 177 11.21 8.74 9.00
N ARG A 178 10.05 9.00 8.38
CA ARG A 178 9.81 10.15 7.50
C ARG A 178 10.09 11.47 8.22
N ARG A 179 9.73 11.54 9.50
CA ARG A 179 9.97 12.69 10.39
C ARG A 179 11.32 12.65 11.10
N ASN A 180 12.26 11.85 10.57
CA ASN A 180 13.62 11.67 11.11
C ASN A 180 13.66 11.27 12.60
N GLN A 181 12.62 10.61 13.09
CA GLN A 181 12.63 10.03 14.43
C GLN A 181 13.32 8.66 14.40
N GLY A 182 14.01 8.33 15.49
CA GLY A 182 14.58 7.00 15.69
C GLY A 182 13.49 5.96 15.97
N VAL A 183 13.71 4.74 15.48
CA VAL A 183 12.89 3.55 15.77
C VAL A 183 13.81 2.40 16.14
N ASP A 184 13.40 1.57 17.09
CA ASP A 184 14.17 0.40 17.53
C ASP A 184 14.40 -0.57 16.35
N LYS A 185 15.60 -1.13 16.28
CA LYS A 185 15.97 -2.15 15.30
C LYS A 185 15.12 -3.41 15.42
N GLU A 186 14.68 -3.77 16.63
CA GLU A 186 13.81 -4.94 16.84
C GLU A 186 12.41 -4.74 16.24
N ILE A 187 11.91 -3.50 16.22
CA ILE A 187 10.65 -3.15 15.54
C ILE A 187 10.81 -3.30 14.03
N ILE A 188 11.89 -2.74 13.47
CA ILE A 188 12.20 -2.86 12.03
C ILE A 188 12.38 -4.35 11.66
N LEU A 189 13.04 -5.11 12.52
CA LEU A 189 13.21 -6.56 12.37
C LEU A 189 11.87 -7.28 12.37
N ALA A 190 10.96 -6.97 13.27
CA ALA A 190 9.63 -7.56 13.33
C ALA A 190 8.83 -7.30 12.05
N ILE A 191 8.81 -6.05 11.56
CA ILE A 191 8.12 -5.69 10.31
C ILE A 191 8.75 -6.42 9.12
N SER A 192 10.08 -6.42 9.00
CA SER A 192 10.77 -7.08 7.88
C SER A 192 10.60 -8.60 7.83
N LYS A 193 10.14 -9.24 8.91
CA LYS A 193 9.87 -10.69 8.93
C LYS A 193 8.59 -11.04 8.17
N GLU A 194 7.59 -10.17 8.13
CA GLU A 194 6.29 -10.48 7.55
C GLU A 194 6.25 -10.16 6.05
N ASP A 195 5.80 -11.11 5.23
CA ASP A 195 5.73 -10.95 3.77
C ASP A 195 4.89 -9.72 3.37
N GLU A 196 3.77 -9.49 4.06
CA GLU A 196 2.85 -8.36 3.83
C GLU A 196 3.51 -6.98 4.01
N THR A 197 4.50 -6.87 4.90
CA THR A 197 5.10 -5.56 5.24
C THR A 197 6.56 -5.42 4.83
N ARG A 198 7.28 -6.52 4.58
CA ARG A 198 8.70 -6.51 4.19
C ARG A 198 8.96 -5.70 2.94
N GLY A 199 8.18 -5.94 1.88
CA GLY A 199 8.33 -5.24 0.61
C GLY A 199 8.02 -3.75 0.72
N LEU A 200 7.00 -3.40 1.51
CA LEU A 200 6.61 -2.02 1.76
C LEU A 200 7.69 -1.27 2.56
N LEU A 201 8.23 -1.91 3.59
CA LEU A 201 9.35 -1.38 4.38
C LEU A 201 10.58 -1.13 3.49
N TYR A 202 10.93 -2.08 2.62
CA TYR A 202 12.04 -1.90 1.69
C TYR A 202 11.84 -0.67 0.80
N LYS A 203 10.65 -0.53 0.17
CA LYS A 203 10.34 0.59 -0.75
C LYS A 203 10.48 1.94 -0.03
N HIS A 204 9.86 2.08 1.15
CA HIS A 204 9.91 3.33 1.92
C HIS A 204 11.33 3.65 2.44
N LEU A 205 12.09 2.65 2.92
CA LEU A 205 13.47 2.89 3.34
C LEU A 205 14.38 3.26 2.16
N LYS A 206 14.13 2.71 0.95
CA LYS A 206 14.81 3.13 -0.28
C LYS A 206 14.50 4.58 -0.61
N GLU A 207 13.22 4.96 -0.60
CA GLU A 207 12.76 6.33 -0.85
C GLU A 207 13.34 7.33 0.15
N TYR A 208 13.45 6.96 1.42
CA TYR A 208 14.00 7.83 2.48
C TYR A 208 15.53 7.83 2.54
N ASN A 209 16.22 7.12 1.64
CA ASN A 209 17.67 6.91 1.69
C ASN A 209 18.15 6.31 3.04
N LYS A 210 17.35 5.41 3.62
CA LYS A 210 17.58 4.74 4.91
C LYS A 210 17.73 3.22 4.79
N LEU A 211 18.01 2.66 3.60
CA LEU A 211 18.18 1.21 3.42
C LEU A 211 19.25 0.57 4.34
N SER A 212 20.20 1.35 4.83
CA SER A 212 21.24 0.87 5.76
C SER A 212 20.67 0.28 7.07
N ILE A 213 19.44 0.62 7.45
CA ILE A 213 18.77 0.05 8.64
C ILE A 213 17.90 -1.17 8.31
N PHE A 214 17.74 -1.52 7.03
CA PHE A 214 16.98 -2.71 6.64
C PHE A 214 17.72 -3.98 7.09
N PRO A 215 17.04 -4.95 7.74
CA PRO A 215 17.68 -6.16 8.24
C PRO A 215 18.30 -7.03 7.12
N LYS A 216 19.64 -7.16 7.14
CA LYS A 216 20.42 -7.86 6.10
C LYS A 216 19.93 -9.27 5.79
N LYS A 217 19.44 -10.01 6.80
CA LYS A 217 18.96 -11.39 6.64
C LYS A 217 17.79 -11.51 5.65
N HIS A 218 16.98 -10.45 5.54
CA HIS A 218 15.81 -10.38 4.67
C HIS A 218 16.06 -9.52 3.42
N LEU A 219 17.26 -8.96 3.28
CA LEU A 219 17.66 -8.12 2.16
C LEU A 219 18.27 -8.99 1.06
N ASN A 220 17.45 -9.88 0.51
CA ASN A 220 17.82 -10.76 -0.58
C ASN A 220 16.64 -10.88 -1.56
N GLN A 221 16.95 -11.23 -2.83
CA GLN A 221 15.94 -11.20 -3.89
C GLN A 221 14.83 -12.24 -3.67
N LYS A 222 15.11 -13.38 -3.03
CA LYS A 222 14.11 -14.41 -2.72
C LYS A 222 13.06 -13.88 -1.73
N ASP A 223 13.48 -13.22 -0.66
CA ASP A 223 12.54 -12.69 0.34
C ASP A 223 11.77 -11.47 -0.16
N LEU A 224 12.38 -10.64 -1.01
CA LEU A 224 11.70 -9.50 -1.65
C LEU A 224 10.71 -9.96 -2.72
N SER A 225 11.06 -10.92 -3.57
CA SER A 225 10.13 -11.49 -4.56
C SER A 225 8.96 -12.23 -3.91
N ARG A 226 9.17 -12.89 -2.77
CA ARG A 226 8.07 -13.47 -1.97
C ARG A 226 7.12 -12.40 -1.44
N ALA A 227 7.68 -11.32 -0.88
CA ALA A 227 6.88 -10.18 -0.40
C ALA A 227 6.13 -9.50 -1.54
N ASP A 228 6.71 -9.44 -2.73
CA ASP A 228 6.06 -8.93 -3.94
C ASP A 228 4.85 -9.81 -4.35
N MET A 229 5.02 -11.14 -4.38
CA MET A 229 3.91 -12.08 -4.61
C MET A 229 2.79 -11.91 -3.59
N VAL A 230 3.14 -11.83 -2.30
CA VAL A 230 2.14 -11.67 -1.23
C VAL A 230 1.40 -10.35 -1.36
N ASN A 231 2.10 -9.24 -1.65
CA ASN A 231 1.45 -7.95 -1.86
C ASN A 231 0.50 -7.93 -3.07
N TRP A 232 0.77 -8.75 -4.09
CA TRP A 232 -0.17 -8.97 -5.18
C TRP A 232 -1.37 -9.83 -4.75
N LEU A 233 -1.13 -10.93 -4.03
CA LEU A 233 -2.20 -11.84 -3.60
C LEU A 233 -3.20 -11.20 -2.63
N ILE A 234 -2.77 -10.27 -1.77
CA ILE A 234 -3.67 -9.63 -0.81
C ILE A 234 -4.70 -8.68 -1.44
N TYR A 235 -4.61 -8.37 -2.74
CA TYR A 235 -5.60 -7.54 -3.40
C TYR A 235 -6.99 -8.20 -3.32
N PRO A 236 -8.08 -7.42 -3.09
CA PRO A 236 -9.43 -7.99 -2.93
C PRO A 236 -9.95 -8.80 -4.13
N THR A 237 -9.46 -8.50 -5.33
CA THR A 237 -9.81 -9.22 -6.57
C THR A 237 -8.98 -10.47 -6.80
N GLU A 238 -7.93 -10.67 -6.01
CA GLU A 238 -7.00 -11.80 -6.09
C GLU A 238 -7.31 -12.78 -4.96
N LEU A 239 -6.33 -13.12 -4.11
CA LEU A 239 -6.54 -14.03 -2.97
C LEU A 239 -7.24 -13.33 -1.80
N ALA A 240 -7.21 -11.99 -1.75
CA ALA A 240 -7.76 -11.14 -0.69
C ALA A 240 -7.19 -11.40 0.72
N ARG A 241 -6.05 -12.11 0.82
CA ARG A 241 -5.38 -12.45 2.08
C ARG A 241 -3.94 -12.90 1.86
N VAL A 242 -3.18 -12.96 2.96
CA VAL A 242 -1.85 -13.59 2.95
C VAL A 242 -2.04 -15.10 2.78
N PRO A 243 -1.32 -15.75 1.84
CA PRO A 243 -1.43 -17.19 1.66
C PRO A 243 -0.97 -17.94 2.92
N THR A 244 -1.64 -19.06 3.24
CA THR A 244 -1.29 -19.91 4.39
C THR A 244 0.07 -20.55 4.19
N ASN A 245 0.37 -21.02 2.98
CA ASN A 245 1.69 -21.48 2.59
C ASN A 245 2.10 -20.84 1.27
N ILE A 246 3.38 -20.52 1.14
CA ILE A 246 3.98 -20.08 -0.11
C ILE A 246 5.44 -20.54 -0.16
N GLU A 247 5.80 -21.25 -1.22
CA GLU A 247 7.07 -21.95 -1.40
C GLU A 247 7.68 -21.61 -2.76
N LEU A 248 8.99 -21.36 -2.78
CA LEU A 248 9.72 -21.16 -4.03
C LEU A 248 9.87 -22.50 -4.75
N VAL A 249 9.39 -22.58 -5.98
CA VAL A 249 9.48 -23.78 -6.82
C VAL A 249 10.71 -23.72 -7.71
N LYS A 250 10.84 -22.64 -8.48
CA LYS A 250 11.87 -22.50 -9.50
C LYS A 250 12.15 -21.03 -9.80
N ILE A 251 13.37 -20.74 -10.22
CA ILE A 251 13.78 -19.45 -10.77
C ILE A 251 13.98 -19.63 -12.27
N PHE A 252 13.36 -18.78 -13.07
CA PHE A 252 13.55 -18.70 -14.52
C PHE A 252 14.33 -17.43 -14.83
N THR A 253 15.30 -17.51 -15.73
CA THR A 253 16.09 -16.34 -16.16
C THR A 253 15.80 -16.08 -17.64
N ILE A 254 15.40 -14.85 -17.95
CA ILE A 254 15.33 -14.35 -19.32
C ILE A 254 16.47 -13.36 -19.51
N GLU A 255 17.17 -13.47 -20.64
CA GLU A 255 18.16 -12.48 -21.08
C GLU A 255 17.45 -11.40 -21.88
N TYR A 256 17.53 -10.14 -21.42
CA TYR A 256 16.99 -8.98 -22.12
C TYR A 256 18.12 -8.13 -22.69
N ASP A 257 18.03 -7.72 -23.95
CA ASP A 257 19.10 -7.01 -24.67
C ASP A 257 19.50 -5.67 -24.01
N ASP A 258 18.55 -4.97 -23.38
CA ASP A 258 18.72 -3.63 -22.82
C ASP A 258 19.12 -3.61 -21.34
N VAL A 259 18.64 -4.59 -20.56
CA VAL A 259 18.85 -4.66 -19.11
C VAL A 259 19.70 -5.83 -18.63
N GLY A 260 19.96 -6.82 -19.48
CA GLY A 260 20.69 -8.05 -19.17
C GLY A 260 19.80 -9.14 -18.55
N PRO A 261 20.38 -10.07 -17.77
CA PRO A 261 19.60 -11.17 -17.19
C PRO A 261 18.63 -10.67 -16.12
N ALA A 262 17.38 -11.10 -16.23
CA ALA A 262 16.35 -10.86 -15.23
C ALA A 262 15.67 -12.17 -14.79
N ASP A 263 15.47 -12.28 -13.48
CA ASP A 263 14.96 -13.49 -12.84
C ASP A 263 13.46 -13.37 -12.53
N PHE A 264 12.72 -14.43 -12.84
CA PHE A 264 11.35 -14.67 -12.40
C PHE A 264 11.33 -15.76 -11.34
N TYR A 265 10.53 -15.56 -10.30
CA TYR A 265 10.39 -16.47 -9.17
C TYR A 265 9.02 -17.12 -9.23
N LEU A 266 8.98 -18.42 -9.53
CA LEU A 266 7.76 -19.22 -9.52
C LEU A 266 7.47 -19.71 -8.10
N TRP A 267 6.31 -19.32 -7.60
CA TRP A 267 5.80 -19.66 -6.28
C TRP A 267 4.66 -20.66 -6.39
N LYS A 268 4.63 -21.58 -5.44
CA LYS A 268 3.50 -22.45 -5.16
C LYS A 268 2.87 -21.98 -3.87
N PHE A 269 1.57 -21.67 -3.88
CA PHE A 269 0.87 -21.13 -2.71
C PHE A 269 -0.52 -21.74 -2.53
N ASN A 270 -1.07 -21.63 -1.32
CA ASN A 270 -2.47 -21.95 -1.02
C ASN A 270 -3.04 -21.06 0.08
N ALA A 271 -4.34 -21.14 0.30
CA ALA A 271 -5.02 -20.55 1.44
C ALA A 271 -6.00 -21.56 2.06
N ASP A 272 -6.03 -21.61 3.40
CA ASP A 272 -6.91 -22.49 4.18
C ASP A 272 -8.17 -21.75 4.67
N ASP A 273 -8.91 -21.13 3.74
CA ASP A 273 -10.29 -20.67 3.96
C ASP A 273 -11.28 -21.38 3.05
N GLU A 274 -12.56 -21.28 3.39
CA GLU A 274 -13.65 -21.95 2.69
C GLU A 274 -13.70 -21.65 1.18
N THR A 275 -13.25 -20.46 0.75
CA THR A 275 -13.26 -20.07 -0.67
C THR A 275 -12.20 -20.82 -1.48
N TRP A 276 -10.95 -20.79 -1.00
CA TRP A 276 -9.77 -21.24 -1.75
C TRP A 276 -9.33 -22.66 -1.43
N LYS A 277 -9.78 -23.23 -0.32
CA LYS A 277 -9.34 -24.57 0.15
C LYS A 277 -9.58 -25.67 -0.88
N LYS A 278 -10.65 -25.57 -1.67
CA LYS A 278 -11.00 -26.52 -2.75
C LYS A 278 -10.02 -26.49 -3.94
N ASP A 279 -9.35 -25.37 -4.15
CA ASP A 279 -8.43 -25.19 -5.27
C ASP A 279 -7.03 -25.72 -4.94
N GLY A 280 -6.73 -25.84 -3.64
CA GLY A 280 -5.50 -26.43 -3.15
C GLY A 280 -4.30 -25.54 -3.45
N TYR A 281 -3.20 -26.14 -3.90
CA TYR A 281 -2.02 -25.38 -4.30
C TYR A 281 -2.17 -24.82 -5.71
N MET A 282 -1.81 -23.56 -5.89
CA MET A 282 -1.82 -22.80 -7.14
C MET A 282 -0.43 -22.23 -7.44
N ALA A 283 -0.22 -21.78 -8.68
CA ALA A 283 1.03 -21.19 -9.13
C ALA A 283 0.93 -19.66 -9.26
N GLY A 284 1.96 -18.94 -8.83
CA GLY A 284 2.11 -17.50 -9.03
C GLY A 284 3.54 -17.17 -9.42
N LEU A 285 3.73 -16.11 -10.20
CA LEU A 285 5.03 -15.67 -10.70
C LEU A 285 5.32 -14.26 -10.19
N SER A 286 6.54 -14.01 -9.73
CA SER A 286 7.01 -12.66 -9.40
C SER A 286 8.24 -12.29 -10.21
N GLY A 287 8.34 -11.03 -10.60
CA GLY A 287 9.40 -10.54 -11.48
C GLY A 287 8.85 -10.14 -12.84
N PRO A 288 9.71 -9.80 -13.83
CA PRO A 288 11.15 -10.02 -13.77
C PRO A 288 11.85 -9.08 -12.78
N PHE A 289 12.92 -9.56 -12.17
CA PHE A 289 13.84 -8.76 -11.36
C PHE A 289 15.21 -8.73 -12.06
N VAL A 290 15.62 -7.55 -12.52
CA VAL A 290 16.90 -7.39 -13.22
C VAL A 290 18.05 -7.60 -12.23
N ARG A 291 18.96 -8.54 -12.52
CA ARG A 291 20.03 -8.94 -11.57
C ARG A 291 20.94 -7.80 -11.14
N LYS A 292 21.22 -6.85 -12.05
CA LYS A 292 22.06 -5.68 -11.75
C LYS A 292 21.43 -4.73 -10.71
N GLU A 293 20.12 -4.82 -10.52
CA GLU A 293 19.35 -4.00 -9.58
C GLU A 293 19.00 -4.76 -8.29
N SER A 294 19.24 -6.07 -8.27
CA SER A 294 18.96 -6.92 -7.11
C SER A 294 19.85 -6.61 -5.90
N PRO A 295 19.32 -6.70 -4.66
CA PRO A 295 17.94 -7.04 -4.33
C PRO A 295 16.99 -5.83 -4.51
N THR A 296 15.85 -6.05 -5.17
CA THR A 296 14.83 -5.01 -5.44
C THR A 296 13.40 -5.54 -5.34
N MET A 297 12.45 -4.62 -5.17
CA MET A 297 11.00 -4.83 -5.29
C MET A 297 10.45 -4.37 -6.65
N ASP A 298 11.32 -3.94 -7.56
CA ASP A 298 10.93 -3.45 -8.88
C ASP A 298 10.75 -4.66 -9.82
N ALA A 299 9.51 -5.17 -9.91
CA ALA A 299 9.12 -6.36 -10.67
C ALA A 299 8.61 -6.07 -12.10
N TYR A 300 8.73 -4.81 -12.55
CA TYR A 300 8.30 -4.33 -13.89
C TYR A 300 6.86 -4.68 -14.31
N GLY A 301 5.97 -4.98 -13.35
CA GLY A 301 4.53 -5.19 -13.60
C GLY A 301 4.14 -6.60 -14.04
N TYR A 302 5.03 -7.59 -13.93
CA TYR A 302 4.79 -8.97 -14.38
C TYR A 302 4.47 -9.95 -13.23
N THR A 303 4.30 -9.46 -12.00
CA THR A 303 3.84 -10.29 -10.89
C THR A 303 2.36 -10.64 -11.07
N PHE A 304 2.07 -11.94 -11.15
CA PHE A 304 0.75 -12.44 -11.56
C PHE A 304 0.52 -13.90 -11.15
N SER A 305 -0.75 -14.30 -11.05
CA SER A 305 -1.18 -15.68 -10.91
C SER A 305 -2.39 -15.95 -11.80
N ALA A 306 -2.33 -16.99 -12.62
CA ALA A 306 -3.49 -17.49 -13.35
C ALA A 306 -4.44 -18.31 -12.45
N PHE A 307 -4.07 -18.53 -11.18
CA PHE A 307 -4.75 -19.40 -10.22
C PHE A 307 -4.95 -20.84 -10.70
N THR A 308 -4.20 -21.26 -11.72
CA THR A 308 -4.13 -22.65 -12.18
C THR A 308 -3.62 -23.54 -11.06
N LYS A 309 -4.25 -24.71 -10.85
CA LYS A 309 -3.82 -25.66 -9.82
C LYS A 309 -2.43 -26.15 -10.13
N PHE A 310 -1.56 -26.10 -9.12
CA PHE A 310 -0.14 -26.37 -9.28
C PHE A 310 0.12 -27.78 -9.85
N LYS A 311 -0.68 -28.78 -9.47
CA LYS A 311 -0.53 -30.18 -9.90
C LYS A 311 -0.91 -30.47 -11.35
N GLU A 312 -1.57 -29.53 -12.03
CA GLU A 312 -2.08 -29.75 -13.40
C GLU A 312 -1.02 -29.50 -14.48
N LYS A 313 0.09 -28.85 -14.12
CA LYS A 313 1.15 -28.44 -15.04
C LYS A 313 2.53 -28.57 -14.37
N SER A 314 3.55 -28.78 -15.18
CA SER A 314 4.95 -28.63 -14.78
C SER A 314 5.29 -27.16 -14.46
N PRO A 315 6.37 -26.90 -13.70
CA PRO A 315 6.85 -25.53 -13.47
C PRO A 315 7.03 -24.71 -14.76
N GLU A 316 7.54 -25.31 -15.82
CA GLU A 316 7.75 -24.69 -17.13
C GLU A 316 6.42 -24.31 -17.80
N GLU A 317 5.42 -25.18 -17.74
CA GLU A 317 4.09 -24.92 -18.30
C GLU A 317 3.35 -23.81 -17.55
N HIS A 318 3.49 -23.73 -16.22
CA HIS A 318 2.97 -22.60 -15.42
C HIS A 318 3.65 -21.28 -15.80
N PHE A 319 4.99 -21.30 -15.94
CA PHE A 319 5.74 -20.13 -16.36
C PHE A 319 5.27 -19.62 -17.72
N ASN A 320 5.21 -20.51 -18.72
CA ASN A 320 4.80 -20.14 -20.08
C ASN A 320 3.36 -19.62 -20.12
N GLU A 321 2.41 -20.26 -19.41
CA GLU A 321 1.02 -19.76 -19.33
C GLU A 321 0.96 -18.32 -18.82
N ILE A 322 1.64 -18.04 -17.71
CA ILE A 322 1.61 -16.72 -17.08
C ILE A 322 2.24 -15.67 -18.01
N ILE A 323 3.39 -15.97 -18.61
CA ILE A 323 4.05 -15.07 -19.56
C ILE A 323 3.15 -14.79 -20.78
N GLU A 324 2.54 -15.82 -21.36
CA GLU A 324 1.63 -15.66 -22.50
C GLU A 324 0.42 -14.77 -22.18
N ILE A 325 -0.14 -14.87 -20.98
CA ILE A 325 -1.25 -14.01 -20.53
C ILE A 325 -0.78 -12.56 -20.43
N LEU A 326 0.37 -12.32 -19.78
CA LEU A 326 0.91 -10.99 -19.57
C LEU A 326 1.29 -10.30 -20.89
N ASP A 327 1.90 -11.04 -21.82
CA ASP A 327 2.26 -10.52 -23.14
C ASP A 327 1.02 -10.15 -23.96
N LYS A 328 -0.06 -10.95 -23.89
CA LYS A 328 -1.35 -10.60 -24.52
C LYS A 328 -1.92 -9.30 -23.96
N TRP A 329 -1.85 -9.10 -22.64
CA TRP A 329 -2.35 -7.87 -22.00
C TRP A 329 -1.51 -6.65 -22.34
N ASN A 330 -0.18 -6.79 -22.42
CA ASN A 330 0.71 -5.71 -22.77
C ASN A 330 0.55 -5.28 -24.24
N ASN A 331 0.31 -6.24 -25.15
CA ASN A 331 0.06 -5.95 -26.57
C ASN A 331 -1.32 -5.31 -26.83
N GLN A 332 -2.30 -5.51 -25.96
CA GLN A 332 -3.63 -4.86 -26.08
C GLN A 332 -3.65 -3.40 -25.58
N LYS A 333 -2.61 -2.98 -24.85
CA LYS A 333 -2.47 -1.62 -24.30
C LYS A 333 -1.65 -0.69 -25.20
N GLN A 334 -1.03 -1.21 -26.25
CA GLN A 334 -0.38 -0.46 -27.33
C GLN A 334 -1.41 -0.15 -28.41
#